data_AF-A0A3S0PM78-F1
#
_entry.id   AF-A0A3S0PM78-F1
#
_cell.length_a   1.000
_cell.length_b   1.000
_cell.length_c   1.000
_cell.angle_alpha   90.00
_cell.angle_beta   90.00
_cell.angle_gamma   90.00
#
_symmetry.space_group_name_H-M   'P 1'
#
loop_
_entity.id
_entity.type
_entity.pdbx_description
1 polymer ?
#
loop_
_entity_poly.entity_id
_entity_poly.type
_entity_poly.pdbx_seq_one_letter_code
_entity_poly.pdbx_strand_id
1 'polypeptide(L)'
;MFRKPLPVLLTFLVTTSSAWAQDVDLSIDGLDGALQDNVDAYITSIPAEEYSTGLRFQARIERNIREALNALGYYHPEFAFEVADDDSELTVTVTPGPVVVIKEVDIQISGEAKNDEDFAALIKRVGIKAGNALNHSTYDALKSGIRNLALQKGYFEGDYTLSRLEVSPDRNEAFVRLHYDSGIRYHFGASTVQGSQIEHDRVASLSPYEEGEPYLVSKVGEYNQNLSNTDWFSSVFVEPDLSELGKGRELPMKVSLAPQARNQLETGIGYSTDVGVRGSLKWKKPWVNSRGHSFDSSFSLSAPEQTITAGYRIPLEDVLNDYYRIQYGMKNLDNRDTKSLESNLALERHWVLDNGWHRTLFVRYLIESYEQGLQDDSAQFVLPGISFSRSRIRGGSMPMWGDRQSLTIEYGDPSVISETRVTRLIGGMTWIRGIGDNHRGIFRMDGGANFAEEFNKLSPSLRFFAGGDNNLRGYGYESISPKDSSGALTGAKYIATSSLEYQYRVYGNWWGALFYDVGDAFNDEIDLKRGAGVGVRWASPVGPVRLDFAWGLDATPGDEFKIHFTLGPEL
;
A
#
# COMPACT_ATOMS: atom_id res chain seq x y z
N MET A 1 15.27 -17.06 96.04
CA MET A 1 16.66 -17.16 96.55
C MET A 1 17.60 -16.72 95.43
N PHE A 2 18.46 -15.73 95.68
CA PHE A 2 19.36 -15.07 94.72
C PHE A 2 20.51 -15.97 94.20
N ARG A 3 20.98 -15.72 92.96
CA ARG A 3 22.41 -15.50 92.59
C ARG A 3 22.54 -15.00 91.12
N LYS A 4 23.46 -14.03 90.91
CA LYS A 4 23.90 -13.30 89.68
C LYS A 4 24.89 -14.15 88.82
N PRO A 5 25.56 -13.69 87.71
CA PRO A 5 25.50 -12.45 86.87
C PRO A 5 25.57 -12.64 85.30
N LEU A 6 25.31 -11.54 84.56
CA LEU A 6 25.69 -11.02 83.19
C LEU A 6 26.60 -11.84 82.19
N PRO A 7 26.72 -11.57 80.84
CA PRO A 7 26.12 -10.50 79.99
C PRO A 7 25.91 -10.72 78.43
N VAL A 8 25.38 -9.68 77.73
CA VAL A 8 25.70 -9.15 76.35
C VAL A 8 25.01 -9.64 75.02
N LEU A 9 24.64 -8.62 74.18
CA LEU A 9 24.45 -8.52 72.68
C LEU A 9 23.13 -9.03 72.02
N LEU A 10 22.52 -8.44 70.97
CA LEU A 10 22.74 -7.26 70.12
C LEU A 10 21.41 -6.92 69.39
N THR A 11 21.12 -5.64 69.16
CA THR A 11 19.99 -5.14 68.35
C THR A 11 20.56 -4.48 67.09
N PHE A 12 20.05 -4.79 65.89
CA PHE A 12 20.38 -4.08 64.65
C PHE A 12 19.07 -3.56 64.04
N LEU A 13 18.85 -2.24 64.11
CA LEU A 13 17.85 -1.53 63.32
C LEU A 13 18.58 -0.91 62.12
N VAL A 14 18.22 -1.33 60.92
CA VAL A 14 18.68 -0.71 59.66
C VAL A 14 17.75 0.44 59.35
N THR A 15 18.26 1.67 59.41
CA THR A 15 17.62 2.84 58.83
C THR A 15 18.10 2.99 57.39
N THR A 16 17.24 2.70 56.42
CA THR A 16 17.46 3.08 55.02
C THR A 16 17.12 4.56 54.87
N SER A 17 18.14 5.40 54.79
CA SER A 17 18.00 6.79 54.36
C SER A 17 17.74 6.81 52.85
N SER A 18 16.51 7.12 52.46
CA SER A 18 16.18 7.53 51.09
C SER A 18 16.90 8.84 50.81
N ALA A 19 18.02 8.79 50.09
CA ALA A 19 18.60 9.96 49.47
C ALA A 19 17.63 10.39 48.36
N TRP A 20 17.05 11.58 48.50
CA TRP A 20 16.34 12.23 47.40
C TRP A 20 17.42 12.61 46.39
N ALA A 21 17.44 11.95 45.23
CA ALA A 21 18.20 12.45 44.10
C ALA A 21 17.56 13.79 43.73
N GLN A 22 18.35 14.85 43.80
CA GLN A 22 17.94 16.17 43.36
C GLN A 22 17.93 16.12 41.83
N ASP A 23 16.76 16.27 41.21
CA ASP A 23 16.65 16.34 39.76
C ASP A 23 17.37 17.61 39.30
N VAL A 24 18.51 17.43 38.60
CA VAL A 24 19.31 18.54 38.07
C VAL A 24 18.83 18.83 36.66
N ASP A 25 18.43 20.06 36.40
CA ASP A 25 18.12 20.52 35.04
C ASP A 25 19.41 20.86 34.28
N LEU A 26 19.48 20.52 33.00
CA LEU A 26 20.64 20.76 32.14
C LEU A 26 20.26 21.73 31.03
N SER A 27 20.84 22.92 31.07
CA SER A 27 20.69 23.93 30.02
C SER A 27 21.96 24.04 29.17
N ILE A 28 21.81 24.17 27.85
CA ILE A 28 22.93 24.34 26.90
C ILE A 28 22.70 25.63 26.12
N ASP A 29 23.61 26.58 26.30
CA ASP A 29 23.55 27.91 25.68
C ASP A 29 24.69 28.11 24.67
N GLY A 30 24.50 29.02 23.72
CA GLY A 30 25.55 29.46 22.77
C GLY A 30 25.61 28.68 21.44
N LEU A 31 24.64 27.80 21.20
CA LEU A 31 24.46 27.05 19.94
C LEU A 31 23.10 27.36 19.33
N ASP A 32 23.04 27.42 17.99
CA ASP A 32 21.80 27.63 17.25
C ASP A 32 21.69 26.64 16.08
N GLY A 33 20.45 26.33 15.68
CA GLY A 33 20.12 25.55 14.48
C GLY A 33 20.78 24.16 14.48
N ALA A 34 21.47 23.81 13.37
CA ALA A 34 22.02 22.47 13.19
C ALA A 34 23.07 22.05 14.23
N LEU A 35 23.75 23.00 14.89
CA LEU A 35 24.69 22.69 15.98
C LEU A 35 23.94 22.29 17.24
N GLN A 36 22.89 23.03 17.58
CA GLN A 36 22.03 22.74 18.73
C GLN A 36 21.31 21.40 18.53
N ASP A 37 20.67 21.20 17.38
CA ASP A 37 19.96 19.94 17.06
C ASP A 37 20.87 18.71 17.21
N ASN A 38 22.12 18.81 16.75
CA ASN A 38 23.07 17.70 16.84
C ASN A 38 23.58 17.48 18.27
N VAL A 39 23.79 18.55 19.03
CA VAL A 39 24.18 18.42 20.45
C VAL A 39 23.04 17.81 21.26
N ASP A 40 21.80 18.25 21.07
CA ASP A 40 20.63 17.71 21.76
C ASP A 40 20.46 16.21 21.51
N ALA A 41 20.72 15.75 20.28
CA ALA A 41 20.71 14.33 19.93
C ALA A 41 21.76 13.50 20.69
N TYR A 42 22.94 14.08 20.97
CA TYR A 42 23.98 13.42 21.76
C TYR A 42 23.67 13.45 23.26
N ILE A 43 23.03 14.51 23.75
CA ILE A 43 22.72 14.70 25.17
C ILE A 43 21.52 13.85 25.60
N THR A 44 20.52 13.69 24.74
CA THR A 44 19.38 12.78 24.97
C THR A 44 19.77 11.31 25.13
N SER A 45 21.00 10.93 24.75
CA SER A 45 21.55 9.58 25.05
C SER A 45 21.87 9.37 26.54
N ILE A 46 21.92 10.45 27.33
CA ILE A 46 22.11 10.42 28.78
C ILE A 46 20.73 10.53 29.45
N PRO A 47 20.31 9.54 30.26
CA PRO A 47 19.09 9.62 31.03
C PRO A 47 19.09 10.84 31.98
N ALA A 48 17.96 11.54 32.10
CA ALA A 48 17.82 12.71 32.97
C ALA A 48 18.13 12.39 34.45
N GLU A 49 17.86 11.16 34.89
CA GLU A 49 18.18 10.65 36.23
C GLU A 49 19.69 10.62 36.53
N GLU A 50 20.54 10.65 35.50
CA GLU A 50 22.00 10.69 35.63
C GLU A 50 22.56 12.12 35.67
N TYR A 51 21.71 13.16 35.53
CA TYR A 51 22.15 14.54 35.52
C TYR A 51 22.67 14.95 36.89
N SER A 52 23.80 15.65 36.90
CA SER A 52 24.50 16.01 38.13
C SER A 52 25.35 17.26 37.92
N THR A 53 25.47 18.12 38.93
CA THR A 53 26.37 19.27 38.92
C THR A 53 27.85 18.88 39.10
N GLY A 54 28.15 17.59 39.34
CA GLY A 54 29.50 17.11 39.64
C GLY A 54 30.48 17.14 38.45
N LEU A 55 31.76 17.37 38.74
CA LEU A 55 32.85 17.47 37.75
C LEU A 55 32.96 16.28 36.78
N ARG A 56 32.61 15.06 37.24
CA ARG A 56 32.61 13.88 36.37
C ARG A 56 31.53 13.93 35.29
N PHE A 57 30.36 14.47 35.66
CA PHE A 57 29.26 14.67 34.73
C PHE A 57 29.60 15.79 33.76
N GLN A 58 30.11 16.93 34.25
CA GLN A 58 30.60 18.02 33.40
C GLN A 58 31.62 17.53 32.35
N ALA A 59 32.61 16.72 32.75
CA ALA A 59 33.59 16.16 31.80
C ALA A 59 32.98 15.17 30.78
N ARG A 60 31.92 14.43 31.17
CA ARG A 60 31.18 13.56 30.24
C ARG A 60 30.39 14.38 29.24
N ILE A 61 29.69 15.42 29.70
CA ILE A 61 28.93 16.36 28.87
C ILE A 61 29.88 17.06 27.90
N GLU A 62 31.00 17.59 28.38
CA GLU A 62 32.01 18.24 27.53
C GLU A 62 32.47 17.32 26.40
N ARG A 63 32.80 16.06 26.70
CA ARG A 63 33.21 15.08 25.68
C ARG A 63 32.09 14.83 24.66
N ASN A 64 30.85 14.65 25.10
CA ASN A 64 29.72 14.39 24.22
C ASN A 64 29.42 15.59 23.31
N ILE A 65 29.40 16.80 23.86
CA ILE A 65 29.20 18.03 23.07
C ILE A 65 30.36 18.20 22.09
N ARG A 66 31.60 17.97 22.51
CA ARG A 66 32.78 18.03 21.62
C ARG A 66 32.69 17.02 20.49
N GLU A 67 32.26 15.78 20.75
CA GLU A 67 32.05 14.78 19.70
C GLU A 67 30.96 15.19 18.71
N ALA A 68 29.83 15.73 19.20
CA ALA A 68 28.76 16.26 18.35
C ALA A 68 29.25 17.42 17.48
N LEU A 69 29.99 18.37 18.06
CA LEU A 69 30.52 19.53 17.36
C LEU A 69 31.61 19.15 16.34
N ASN A 70 32.46 18.16 16.66
CA ASN A 70 33.47 17.62 15.73
C ASN A 70 32.83 17.09 14.45
N ALA A 71 31.68 16.42 14.55
CA ALA A 71 30.95 15.88 13.40
C ALA A 71 30.52 16.97 12.41
N LEU A 72 30.32 18.21 12.90
CA LEU A 72 29.96 19.40 12.13
C LEU A 72 31.15 20.34 11.88
N GLY A 73 32.37 19.88 12.16
CA GLY A 73 33.60 20.60 11.82
C GLY A 73 34.16 21.52 12.91
N TYR A 74 33.61 21.52 14.12
CA TYR A 74 34.05 22.39 15.22
C TYR A 74 34.92 21.62 16.23
N TYR A 75 36.24 21.81 16.15
CA TYR A 75 37.22 21.02 16.91
C TYR A 75 37.81 21.73 18.13
N HIS A 76 37.61 23.04 18.23
CA HIS A 76 38.08 23.87 19.35
C HIS A 76 36.92 24.54 20.08
N PRO A 77 35.88 23.79 20.53
CA PRO A 77 34.86 24.38 21.37
C PRO A 77 35.41 24.72 22.76
N GLU A 78 34.99 25.88 23.25
CA GLU A 78 35.21 26.34 24.62
C GLU A 78 33.92 26.15 25.44
N PHE A 79 34.08 25.78 26.71
CA PHE A 79 32.98 25.43 27.60
C PHE A 79 33.08 26.26 28.88
N ALA A 80 31.98 26.89 29.28
CA ALA A 80 31.81 27.48 30.59
C ALA A 80 30.67 26.77 31.32
N PHE A 81 30.93 26.32 32.54
CA PHE A 81 29.95 25.63 33.39
C PHE A 81 29.54 26.55 34.53
N GLU A 82 28.24 26.78 34.65
CA GLU A 82 27.63 27.51 35.75
C GLU A 82 26.67 26.58 36.49
N VAL A 83 26.80 26.53 37.82
CA VAL A 83 25.95 25.72 38.69
C VAL A 83 25.13 26.68 39.55
N ALA A 84 23.81 26.49 39.60
CA ALA A 84 22.94 27.30 40.45
C ALA A 84 23.29 27.13 41.93
N ASP A 85 23.08 28.18 42.73
CA ASP A 85 23.42 28.21 44.17
C ASP A 85 22.75 27.09 44.99
N ASP A 86 21.65 26.52 44.47
CA ASP A 86 20.90 25.43 45.09
C ASP A 86 21.24 24.03 44.53
N ASP A 87 22.26 23.92 43.67
CA ASP A 87 22.66 22.70 42.95
C ASP A 87 21.56 22.08 42.07
N SER A 88 20.48 22.81 41.76
CA SER A 88 19.34 22.28 40.98
C SER A 88 19.50 22.41 39.47
N GLU A 89 20.46 23.21 38.99
CA GLU A 89 20.64 23.51 37.56
C GLU A 89 22.13 23.55 37.19
N LEU A 90 22.46 22.93 36.07
CA LEU A 90 23.77 23.00 35.42
C LEU A 90 23.60 23.66 34.04
N THR A 91 24.13 24.87 33.88
CA THR A 91 24.18 25.55 32.58
C THR A 91 25.56 25.36 31.95
N VAL A 92 25.57 24.92 30.68
CA VAL A 92 26.78 24.80 29.87
C VAL A 92 26.71 25.80 28.73
N THR A 93 27.49 26.87 28.82
CA THR A 93 27.66 27.80 27.70
C THR A 93 28.77 27.29 26.78
N VAL A 94 28.42 27.01 25.53
CA VAL A 94 29.32 26.46 24.52
C VAL A 94 29.63 27.51 23.48
N THR A 95 30.92 27.77 23.25
CA THR A 95 31.38 28.59 22.13
C THR A 95 32.04 27.67 21.10
N PRO A 96 31.43 27.44 19.91
CA PRO A 96 31.91 26.42 18.95
C PRO A 96 33.35 26.61 18.46
N GLY A 97 33.85 27.84 18.46
CA GLY A 97 35.14 28.20 17.88
C GLY A 97 35.11 28.23 16.33
N PRO A 98 36.27 28.32 15.67
CA PRO A 98 36.37 28.31 14.23
C PRO A 98 35.99 26.95 13.64
N VAL A 99 35.25 26.97 12.53
CA VAL A 99 34.91 25.76 11.79
C VAL A 99 36.10 25.32 10.93
N VAL A 100 36.38 24.02 10.93
CA VAL A 100 37.31 23.40 9.99
C VAL A 100 36.75 23.50 8.59
N VAL A 101 37.54 24.01 7.66
CA VAL A 101 37.15 24.10 6.24
C VAL A 101 37.87 23.05 5.40
N ILE A 102 37.17 22.51 4.42
CA ILE A 102 37.74 21.55 3.48
C ILE A 102 38.72 22.30 2.56
N LYS A 103 40.00 21.97 2.66
CA LYS A 103 41.06 22.58 1.87
C LYS A 103 41.21 21.92 0.50
N GLU A 104 41.13 20.60 0.48
CA GLU A 104 41.38 19.77 -0.71
C GLU A 104 40.34 18.66 -0.79
N VAL A 105 39.87 18.42 -2.01
CA VAL A 105 38.96 17.32 -2.33
C VAL A 105 39.58 16.54 -3.49
N ASP A 106 40.05 15.34 -3.20
CA ASP A 106 40.61 14.41 -4.16
C ASP A 106 39.71 13.19 -4.24
N ILE A 107 38.80 13.20 -5.22
CA ILE A 107 37.85 12.12 -5.49
C ILE A 107 38.18 11.55 -6.87
N GLN A 108 38.56 10.28 -6.91
CA GLN A 108 38.93 9.58 -8.14
C GLN A 108 38.12 8.30 -8.29
N ILE A 109 37.48 8.15 -9.44
CA ILE A 109 36.84 6.90 -9.85
C ILE A 109 37.69 6.28 -10.95
N SER A 110 38.17 5.06 -10.73
CA SER A 110 38.89 4.25 -11.73
C SER A 110 38.10 3.00 -12.11
N GLY A 111 38.66 2.17 -12.99
CA GLY A 111 37.97 1.02 -13.57
C GLY A 111 36.98 1.45 -14.66
N GLU A 112 36.00 0.58 -14.95
CA GLU A 112 34.98 0.83 -15.97
C GLU A 112 33.95 1.90 -15.56
N ALA A 113 33.85 2.26 -14.28
CA ALA A 113 32.98 3.34 -13.80
C ALA A 113 33.57 4.74 -14.00
N LYS A 114 34.82 4.86 -14.45
CA LYS A 114 35.52 6.16 -14.62
C LYS A 114 34.71 7.19 -15.42
N ASN A 115 33.98 6.74 -16.44
CA ASN A 115 33.16 7.59 -17.32
C ASN A 115 31.66 7.40 -17.09
N ASP A 116 31.26 6.77 -15.98
CA ASP A 116 29.86 6.52 -15.68
C ASP A 116 29.19 7.81 -15.15
N GLU A 117 28.18 8.28 -15.88
CA GLU A 117 27.50 9.55 -15.59
C GLU A 117 26.80 9.54 -14.22
N ASP A 118 26.35 8.39 -13.73
CA ASP A 118 25.66 8.30 -12.44
C ASP A 118 26.61 8.54 -11.28
N PHE A 119 27.87 8.09 -11.39
CA PHE A 119 28.90 8.37 -10.40
C PHE A 119 29.25 9.86 -10.38
N ALA A 120 29.40 10.48 -11.55
CA ALA A 120 29.62 11.92 -11.67
C ALA A 120 28.44 12.73 -11.10
N ALA A 121 27.20 12.32 -11.39
CA ALA A 121 25.99 12.94 -10.87
C ALA A 121 25.88 12.80 -9.34
N LEU A 122 26.22 11.64 -8.79
CA LEU A 122 26.27 11.42 -7.33
C LEU A 122 27.26 12.36 -6.65
N ILE A 123 28.50 12.43 -7.14
CA ILE A 123 29.55 13.30 -6.57
C ILE A 123 29.09 14.76 -6.61
N LYS A 124 28.53 15.20 -7.76
CA LYS A 124 28.00 16.56 -7.93
C LYS A 124 26.83 16.85 -6.98
N ARG A 125 25.95 15.88 -6.75
CA ARG A 125 24.77 16.01 -5.88
C ARG A 125 25.15 16.13 -4.40
N VAL A 126 26.13 15.34 -3.93
CA VAL A 126 26.61 15.48 -2.52
C VAL A 126 27.33 16.81 -2.34
N GLY A 127 28.06 17.27 -3.37
CA GLY A 127 28.53 18.65 -3.44
C GLY A 127 29.71 18.99 -2.53
N ILE A 128 30.51 18.00 -2.11
CA ILE A 128 31.76 18.23 -1.36
C ILE A 128 32.74 19.01 -2.25
N LYS A 129 33.12 20.21 -1.82
CA LYS A 129 34.08 21.08 -2.52
C LYS A 129 35.03 21.76 -1.54
N ALA A 130 36.19 22.13 -2.04
CA ALA A 130 37.11 23.01 -1.30
C ALA A 130 36.39 24.32 -0.93
N GLY A 131 36.58 24.77 0.31
CA GLY A 131 35.94 25.93 0.90
C GLY A 131 34.64 25.64 1.66
N ASN A 132 34.08 24.44 1.58
CA ASN A 132 32.95 24.07 2.44
C ASN A 132 33.40 23.85 3.89
N ALA A 133 32.50 24.13 4.84
CA ALA A 133 32.66 23.67 6.21
C ALA A 133 32.70 22.14 6.24
N LEU A 134 33.57 21.57 7.08
CA LEU A 134 33.67 20.14 7.26
C LEU A 134 32.38 19.59 7.87
N ASN A 135 31.80 18.57 7.25
CA ASN A 135 30.71 17.82 7.82
C ASN A 135 30.91 16.33 7.55
N HIS A 136 31.06 15.53 8.60
CA HIS A 136 31.38 14.10 8.49
C HIS A 136 30.28 13.32 7.80
N SER A 137 29.01 13.68 8.03
CA SER A 137 27.87 13.03 7.38
C SER A 137 27.89 13.15 5.86
N THR A 138 28.41 14.27 5.32
CA THR A 138 28.53 14.44 3.87
C THR A 138 29.59 13.53 3.26
N TYR A 139 30.74 13.37 3.94
CA TYR A 139 31.80 12.44 3.55
C TYR A 139 31.30 10.99 3.58
N ASP A 140 30.65 10.58 4.67
CA ASP A 140 30.13 9.22 4.82
C ASP A 140 29.01 8.91 3.83
N ALA A 141 28.14 9.90 3.54
CA ALA A 141 27.10 9.80 2.52
C ALA A 141 27.69 9.62 1.12
N LEU A 142 28.75 10.37 0.76
CA LEU A 142 29.43 10.19 -0.51
C LEU A 142 30.09 8.81 -0.60
N LYS A 143 30.85 8.43 0.42
CA LYS A 143 31.57 7.16 0.47
C LYS A 143 30.62 5.97 0.32
N SER A 144 29.54 5.97 1.11
CA SER A 144 28.53 4.91 1.07
C SER A 144 27.73 4.96 -0.23
N GLY A 145 27.43 6.16 -0.75
CA GLY A 145 26.73 6.35 -2.01
C GLY A 145 27.47 5.75 -3.21
N ILE A 146 28.80 5.96 -3.30
CA ILE A 146 29.63 5.41 -4.38
C ILE A 146 29.61 3.87 -4.33
N ARG A 147 29.82 3.29 -3.13
CA ARG A 147 29.78 1.82 -2.96
C ARG A 147 28.41 1.23 -3.29
N ASN A 148 27.34 1.89 -2.85
CA ASN A 148 25.97 1.44 -3.13
C ASN A 148 25.65 1.52 -4.62
N LEU A 149 26.03 2.60 -5.30
CA LEU A 149 25.85 2.76 -6.74
C LEU A 149 26.64 1.69 -7.53
N ALA A 150 27.87 1.39 -7.09
CA ALA A 150 28.68 0.32 -7.65
C ALA A 150 27.95 -1.03 -7.57
N LEU A 151 27.47 -1.41 -6.38
CA LEU A 151 26.68 -2.63 -6.19
C LEU A 151 25.39 -2.64 -7.01
N GLN A 152 24.68 -1.51 -7.09
CA GLN A 152 23.44 -1.38 -7.89
C GLN A 152 23.68 -1.64 -9.37
N LYS A 153 24.80 -1.16 -9.93
CA LYS A 153 25.14 -1.26 -11.36
C LYS A 153 26.02 -2.47 -11.72
N GLY A 154 26.31 -3.34 -10.75
CA GLY A 154 27.03 -4.60 -10.97
C GLY A 154 28.56 -4.47 -10.98
N TYR A 155 29.12 -3.49 -10.29
CA TYR A 155 30.56 -3.37 -10.03
C TYR A 155 30.92 -4.11 -8.73
N PHE A 156 30.79 -5.44 -8.73
CA PHE A 156 30.87 -6.26 -7.50
C PHE A 156 32.26 -6.34 -6.88
N GLU A 157 33.31 -6.18 -7.69
CA GLU A 157 34.70 -6.21 -7.24
C GLU A 157 35.22 -4.83 -6.83
N GLY A 158 34.38 -3.79 -6.91
CA GLY A 158 34.83 -2.42 -6.70
C GLY A 158 35.13 -2.10 -5.24
N ASP A 159 36.30 -1.53 -4.97
CA ASP A 159 36.78 -1.22 -3.62
C ASP A 159 37.53 0.12 -3.55
N TYR A 160 37.65 0.66 -2.33
CA TYR A 160 38.43 1.86 -2.07
C TYR A 160 39.91 1.53 -1.96
N THR A 161 40.71 2.01 -2.93
CA THR A 161 42.17 1.99 -2.84
C THR A 161 42.68 3.06 -1.86
N LEU A 162 41.92 4.15 -1.70
CA LEU A 162 42.16 5.18 -0.67
C LEU A 162 40.83 5.70 -0.14
N SER A 163 40.65 5.71 1.19
CA SER A 163 39.49 6.32 1.84
C SER A 163 39.92 6.99 3.14
N ARG A 164 40.23 8.29 3.09
CA ARG A 164 40.66 9.07 4.26
C ARG A 164 39.96 10.42 4.33
N LEU A 165 39.56 10.77 5.55
CA LEU A 165 39.22 12.12 5.96
C LEU A 165 40.29 12.59 6.93
N GLU A 166 41.22 13.42 6.45
CA GLU A 166 42.34 13.90 7.25
C GLU A 166 41.98 15.28 7.81
N VAL A 167 41.86 15.41 9.13
CA VAL A 167 41.51 16.67 9.79
C VAL A 167 42.73 17.21 10.52
N SER A 168 43.05 18.49 10.30
CA SER A 168 44.09 19.23 11.02
C SER A 168 43.44 20.31 11.87
N PRO A 169 43.13 20.03 13.15
CA PRO A 169 42.52 21.00 14.05
C PRO A 169 43.36 22.27 14.18
N ASP A 170 44.68 22.17 14.31
CA ASP A 170 45.56 23.33 14.49
C ASP A 170 45.52 24.32 13.31
N ARG A 171 45.17 23.83 12.12
CA ARG A 171 45.08 24.65 10.89
C ARG A 171 43.64 25.02 10.53
N ASN A 172 42.65 24.48 11.23
CA ASN A 172 41.24 24.51 10.83
C ASN A 172 41.03 24.05 9.38
N GLU A 173 41.80 23.04 8.94
CA GLU A 173 41.77 22.52 7.57
C GLU A 173 41.47 21.02 7.55
N ALA A 174 40.72 20.57 6.56
CA ALA A 174 40.45 19.16 6.28
C ALA A 174 40.76 18.78 4.83
N PHE A 175 41.16 17.52 4.62
CA PHE A 175 41.51 16.98 3.31
C PHE A 175 40.68 15.71 3.09
N VAL A 176 39.86 15.73 2.03
CA VAL A 176 39.03 14.59 1.63
C VAL A 176 39.73 13.82 0.53
N ARG A 177 40.02 12.53 0.77
CA ARG A 177 40.69 11.65 -0.21
C ARG A 177 39.92 10.35 -0.38
N LEU A 178 39.27 10.19 -1.53
CA LEU A 178 38.47 9.03 -1.89
C LEU A 178 38.87 8.53 -3.29
N HIS A 179 39.62 7.44 -3.36
CA HIS A 179 39.94 6.75 -4.60
C HIS A 179 39.21 5.42 -4.62
N TYR A 180 38.27 5.27 -5.55
CA TYR A 180 37.45 4.09 -5.70
C TYR A 180 37.75 3.43 -7.05
N ASP A 181 38.19 2.18 -7.02
CA ASP A 181 38.38 1.39 -8.23
C ASP A 181 37.18 0.49 -8.44
N SER A 182 36.41 0.70 -9.51
CA SER A 182 35.17 -0.04 -9.72
C SER A 182 35.38 -1.47 -10.23
N GLY A 183 36.58 -1.79 -10.72
CA GLY A 183 36.79 -2.99 -11.52
C GLY A 183 35.93 -2.96 -12.79
N ILE A 184 35.43 -4.13 -13.21
CA ILE A 184 34.58 -4.29 -14.39
C ILE A 184 33.10 -4.16 -14.05
N ARG A 185 32.28 -3.78 -15.05
CA ARG A 185 30.82 -3.86 -14.94
C ARG A 185 30.35 -5.24 -15.38
N TYR A 186 29.75 -5.99 -14.47
CA TYR A 186 29.16 -7.29 -14.77
C TYR A 186 27.89 -7.15 -15.63
N HIS A 187 27.66 -8.15 -16.47
CA HIS A 187 26.48 -8.30 -17.32
C HIS A 187 25.66 -9.50 -16.85
N PHE A 188 24.36 -9.50 -17.12
CA PHE A 188 23.50 -10.66 -16.85
C PHE A 188 23.95 -11.86 -17.69
N GLY A 189 24.15 -13.01 -17.04
CA GLY A 189 24.38 -14.30 -17.71
C GLY A 189 23.10 -15.14 -17.79
N ALA A 190 23.25 -16.38 -18.28
CA ALA A 190 22.17 -17.35 -18.33
C ALA A 190 21.45 -17.53 -16.97
N SER A 191 20.12 -17.61 -17.02
CA SER A 191 19.28 -17.83 -15.82
C SER A 191 18.95 -19.31 -15.64
N THR A 192 19.26 -19.87 -14.47
CA THR A 192 18.92 -21.25 -14.10
C THR A 192 17.70 -21.27 -13.18
N VAL A 193 16.60 -21.84 -13.65
CA VAL A 193 15.34 -21.95 -12.91
C VAL A 193 15.26 -23.29 -12.18
N GLN A 194 14.95 -23.26 -10.88
CA GLN A 194 14.81 -24.46 -10.03
C GLN A 194 13.48 -24.43 -9.27
N GLY A 195 12.82 -25.59 -9.15
CA GLY A 195 11.61 -25.75 -8.34
C GLY A 195 10.29 -25.29 -8.99
N SER A 196 10.32 -24.83 -10.25
CA SER A 196 9.11 -24.45 -11.00
C SER A 196 8.27 -25.67 -11.40
N GLN A 197 6.96 -25.59 -11.18
CA GLN A 197 5.95 -26.47 -11.78
C GLN A 197 5.42 -25.96 -13.13
N ILE A 198 5.84 -24.77 -13.54
CA ILE A 198 5.45 -24.08 -14.77
C ILE A 198 6.55 -24.27 -15.83
N GLU A 199 6.15 -24.39 -17.10
CA GLU A 199 7.02 -24.50 -18.26
C GLU A 199 8.12 -23.42 -18.26
N HIS A 200 9.35 -23.82 -18.60
CA HIS A 200 10.52 -22.96 -18.51
C HIS A 200 10.37 -21.67 -19.31
N ASP A 201 9.90 -21.76 -20.55
CA ASP A 201 9.74 -20.60 -21.44
C ASP A 201 8.78 -19.55 -20.88
N ARG A 202 7.74 -19.98 -20.13
CA ARG A 202 6.78 -19.08 -19.46
C ARG A 202 7.37 -18.38 -18.26
N VAL A 203 8.29 -19.03 -17.55
CA VAL A 203 9.02 -18.41 -16.43
C VAL A 203 10.07 -17.45 -16.99
N ALA A 204 10.77 -17.86 -18.04
CA ALA A 204 11.79 -17.05 -18.70
C ALA A 204 11.21 -15.77 -19.34
N SER A 205 9.98 -15.82 -19.88
CA SER A 205 9.32 -14.65 -20.48
C SER A 205 9.00 -13.53 -19.47
N LEU A 206 9.12 -13.79 -18.17
CA LEU A 206 8.92 -12.79 -17.10
C LEU A 206 10.20 -12.00 -16.78
N SER A 207 11.34 -12.36 -17.40
CA SER A 207 12.62 -11.68 -17.20
C SER A 207 12.60 -10.28 -17.83
N PRO A 208 12.93 -9.20 -17.08
CA PRO A 208 13.04 -7.84 -17.61
C PRO A 208 14.41 -7.51 -18.20
N TYR A 209 15.30 -8.51 -18.28
CA TYR A 209 16.64 -8.39 -18.85
C TYR A 209 16.92 -9.52 -19.83
N GLU A 210 17.84 -9.24 -20.74
CA GLU A 210 18.42 -10.22 -21.67
C GLU A 210 19.84 -10.60 -21.23
N GLU A 211 20.30 -11.77 -21.66
CA GLU A 211 21.68 -12.20 -21.46
C GLU A 211 22.66 -11.26 -22.18
N GLY A 212 23.76 -10.91 -21.53
CA GLY A 212 24.76 -9.97 -22.01
C GLY A 212 24.41 -8.49 -21.75
N GLU A 213 23.23 -8.16 -21.23
CA GLU A 213 22.89 -6.80 -20.82
C GLU A 213 23.65 -6.39 -19.54
N PRO A 214 24.11 -5.12 -19.38
CA PRO A 214 24.73 -4.66 -18.15
C PRO A 214 23.85 -4.88 -16.91
N TYR A 215 24.43 -5.44 -15.85
CA TYR A 215 23.70 -5.74 -14.63
C TYR A 215 23.09 -4.47 -14.01
N LEU A 216 21.87 -4.64 -13.49
CA LEU A 216 21.19 -3.61 -12.71
C LEU A 216 20.27 -4.27 -11.68
N VAL A 217 20.49 -3.95 -10.40
CA VAL A 217 19.73 -4.57 -9.30
C VAL A 217 18.22 -4.33 -9.39
N SER A 218 17.79 -3.21 -9.98
CA SER A 218 16.36 -2.92 -10.14
C SER A 218 15.68 -3.94 -11.05
N LYS A 219 16.37 -4.46 -12.07
CA LYS A 219 15.85 -5.51 -12.95
C LYS A 219 15.74 -6.86 -12.25
N VAL A 220 16.64 -7.16 -11.31
CA VAL A 220 16.52 -8.35 -10.45
C VAL A 220 15.29 -8.26 -9.56
N GLY A 221 15.07 -7.08 -8.96
CA GLY A 221 13.87 -6.80 -8.18
C GLY A 221 12.58 -6.88 -9.01
N GLU A 222 12.60 -6.34 -10.22
CA GLU A 222 11.49 -6.43 -11.17
C GLU A 222 11.19 -7.87 -11.59
N TYR A 223 12.21 -8.69 -11.85
CA TYR A 223 11.99 -10.11 -12.16
C TYR A 223 11.34 -10.86 -10.99
N ASN A 224 11.82 -10.63 -9.76
CA ASN A 224 11.23 -11.18 -8.55
C ASN A 224 9.76 -10.76 -8.39
N GLN A 225 9.45 -9.49 -8.66
CA GLN A 225 8.08 -8.97 -8.63
C GLN A 225 7.20 -9.57 -9.72
N ASN A 226 7.70 -9.67 -10.96
CA ASN A 226 7.00 -10.28 -12.09
C ASN A 226 6.61 -11.74 -11.78
N LEU A 227 7.56 -12.52 -11.28
CA LEU A 227 7.32 -13.91 -10.85
C LEU A 227 6.29 -13.99 -9.71
N SER A 228 6.39 -13.10 -8.72
CA SER A 228 5.45 -13.06 -7.59
C SER A 228 4.02 -12.68 -8.04
N ASN A 229 3.89 -11.74 -8.98
CA ASN A 229 2.61 -11.26 -9.51
C ASN A 229 1.83 -12.33 -10.31
N THR A 230 2.48 -13.43 -10.71
CA THR A 230 1.78 -14.54 -11.38
C THR A 230 0.89 -15.37 -10.45
N ASP A 231 1.08 -15.26 -9.13
CA ASP A 231 0.54 -16.16 -8.11
C ASP A 231 0.93 -17.64 -8.28
N TRP A 232 1.82 -17.99 -9.21
CA TRP A 232 2.22 -19.39 -9.44
C TRP A 232 3.11 -19.93 -8.33
N PHE A 233 3.82 -19.07 -7.61
CA PHE A 233 4.83 -19.47 -6.64
C PHE A 233 4.49 -18.95 -5.24
N SER A 234 4.75 -19.76 -4.23
CA SER A 234 4.64 -19.37 -2.80
C SER A 234 5.90 -18.69 -2.28
N SER A 235 7.04 -18.93 -2.93
CA SER A 235 8.32 -18.29 -2.66
C SER A 235 9.06 -18.06 -3.96
N VAL A 236 9.65 -16.87 -4.11
CA VAL A 236 10.44 -16.46 -5.26
C VAL A 236 11.74 -15.86 -4.76
N PHE A 237 12.85 -16.34 -5.30
CA PHE A 237 14.16 -15.80 -5.01
C PHE A 237 15.00 -15.74 -6.28
N VAL A 238 15.39 -14.52 -6.65
CA VAL A 238 16.23 -14.24 -7.82
C VAL A 238 17.52 -13.63 -7.30
N GLU A 239 18.64 -14.28 -7.55
CA GLU A 239 19.95 -13.82 -7.12
C GLU A 239 21.02 -14.05 -8.19
N PRO A 240 22.04 -13.19 -8.27
CA PRO A 240 23.23 -13.50 -9.04
C PRO A 240 24.07 -14.59 -8.35
N ASP A 241 24.69 -15.48 -9.12
CA ASP A 241 25.63 -16.46 -8.59
C ASP A 241 27.00 -15.83 -8.35
N LEU A 242 27.20 -15.29 -7.15
CA LEU A 242 28.44 -14.62 -6.75
C LEU A 242 29.66 -15.55 -6.70
N SER A 243 29.48 -16.88 -6.81
CA SER A 243 30.62 -17.81 -6.89
C SER A 243 31.34 -17.78 -8.25
N GLU A 244 30.75 -17.11 -9.25
CA GLU A 244 31.29 -16.90 -10.58
C GLU A 244 32.02 -15.54 -10.75
N LEU A 245 32.12 -14.74 -9.68
CA LEU A 245 32.94 -13.53 -9.69
C LEU A 245 34.40 -13.85 -10.05
N GLY A 246 35.03 -12.95 -10.81
CA GLY A 246 36.38 -13.10 -11.36
C GLY A 246 36.54 -14.12 -12.51
N LYS A 247 35.51 -14.89 -12.90
CA LYS A 247 35.62 -15.91 -13.97
C LYS A 247 35.19 -15.42 -15.36
N GLY A 248 34.54 -14.27 -15.43
CA GLY A 248 34.04 -13.67 -16.68
C GLY A 248 33.29 -12.37 -16.41
N ARG A 249 32.78 -11.74 -17.48
CA ARG A 249 31.91 -10.54 -17.39
C ARG A 249 30.45 -10.90 -17.14
N GLU A 250 30.01 -12.05 -17.61
CA GLU A 250 28.64 -12.54 -17.46
C GLU A 250 28.48 -13.22 -16.10
N LEU A 251 27.44 -12.83 -15.38
CA LEU A 251 27.11 -13.36 -14.06
C LEU A 251 25.82 -14.19 -14.15
N PRO A 252 25.91 -15.53 -14.05
CA PRO A 252 24.74 -16.39 -14.09
C PRO A 252 23.73 -16.02 -13.00
N MET A 253 22.45 -16.16 -13.33
CA MET A 253 21.36 -15.84 -12.40
C MET A 253 20.70 -17.12 -11.91
N LYS A 254 20.46 -17.23 -10.61
CA LYS A 254 19.76 -18.35 -10.01
C LYS A 254 18.35 -17.93 -9.62
N VAL A 255 17.36 -18.66 -10.14
CA VAL A 255 15.94 -18.42 -9.90
C VAL A 255 15.38 -19.62 -9.12
N SER A 256 15.22 -19.46 -7.81
CA SER A 256 14.72 -20.50 -6.93
C SER A 256 13.23 -20.25 -6.64
N LEU A 257 12.39 -21.23 -6.99
CA LEU A 257 10.94 -21.12 -6.92
C LEU A 257 10.36 -22.24 -6.08
N ALA A 258 9.28 -21.94 -5.36
CA ALA A 258 8.45 -22.93 -4.68
C ALA A 258 7.02 -22.87 -5.22
N PRO A 259 6.40 -23.99 -5.64
CA PRO A 259 5.04 -23.98 -6.14
C PRO A 259 4.04 -23.38 -5.15
N GLN A 260 3.08 -22.60 -5.64
CA GLN A 260 1.95 -22.13 -4.83
C GLN A 260 1.02 -23.30 -4.47
N ALA A 261 0.32 -23.19 -3.33
CA ALA A 261 -0.72 -24.15 -2.98
C ALA A 261 -1.80 -24.24 -4.07
N ARG A 262 -2.14 -25.46 -4.51
CA ARG A 262 -3.09 -25.71 -5.61
C ARG A 262 -4.53 -25.27 -5.33
N ASN A 263 -4.90 -25.11 -4.07
CA ASN A 263 -6.23 -24.74 -3.63
C ASN A 263 -6.10 -23.73 -2.50
N GLN A 264 -6.71 -22.57 -2.69
CA GLN A 264 -6.86 -21.53 -1.68
C GLN A 264 -8.36 -21.31 -1.47
N LEU A 265 -8.77 -21.25 -0.21
CA LEU A 265 -10.16 -21.02 0.18
C LEU A 265 -10.22 -19.72 0.99
N GLU A 266 -11.05 -18.80 0.55
CA GLU A 266 -11.34 -17.56 1.28
C GLU A 266 -12.81 -17.53 1.66
N THR A 267 -13.11 -17.08 2.88
CA THR A 267 -14.48 -16.93 3.37
C THR A 267 -14.76 -15.49 3.75
N GLY A 268 -16.01 -15.08 3.58
CA GLY A 268 -16.50 -13.75 3.94
C GLY A 268 -17.86 -13.84 4.61
N ILE A 269 -18.13 -12.97 5.58
CA ILE A 269 -19.40 -12.91 6.31
C ILE A 269 -19.81 -11.45 6.45
N GLY A 270 -21.09 -11.15 6.29
CA GLY A 270 -21.64 -9.83 6.55
C GLY A 270 -23.08 -9.90 7.03
N TYR A 271 -23.61 -8.77 7.45
CA TYR A 271 -24.99 -8.65 7.87
C TYR A 271 -25.52 -7.25 7.57
N SER A 272 -26.75 -7.13 7.10
CA SER A 272 -27.45 -5.85 7.09
C SER A 272 -28.92 -6.03 7.44
N THR A 273 -29.56 -4.95 7.89
CA THR A 273 -30.99 -4.99 8.26
C THR A 273 -31.92 -5.26 7.08
N ASP A 274 -31.49 -4.96 5.85
CA ASP A 274 -32.25 -5.08 4.61
C ASP A 274 -31.98 -6.37 3.83
N VAL A 275 -30.77 -6.95 3.92
CA VAL A 275 -30.36 -8.18 3.20
C VAL A 275 -30.26 -9.39 4.14
N GLY A 276 -30.14 -9.17 5.44
CA GLY A 276 -29.90 -10.22 6.44
C GLY A 276 -28.45 -10.67 6.46
N VAL A 277 -28.22 -11.92 6.88
CA VAL A 277 -26.88 -12.53 6.90
C VAL A 277 -26.45 -12.84 5.46
N ARG A 278 -25.21 -12.46 5.13
CA ARG A 278 -24.54 -12.83 3.89
C ARG A 278 -23.25 -13.61 4.16
N GLY A 279 -22.98 -14.61 3.33
CA GLY A 279 -21.76 -15.42 3.38
C GLY A 279 -21.19 -15.61 1.99
N SER A 280 -19.87 -15.68 1.89
CA SER A 280 -19.18 -15.98 0.64
C SER A 280 -18.08 -17.01 0.84
N LEU A 281 -17.88 -17.88 -0.14
CA LEU A 281 -16.77 -18.81 -0.27
C LEU A 281 -16.10 -18.58 -1.63
N LYS A 282 -14.81 -18.31 -1.66
CA LYS A 282 -14.00 -18.26 -2.88
C LYS A 282 -13.02 -19.41 -2.88
N TRP A 283 -13.00 -20.18 -3.96
CA TRP A 283 -12.03 -21.23 -4.22
C TRP A 283 -11.14 -20.83 -5.38
N LYS A 284 -9.87 -20.57 -5.10
CA LYS A 284 -8.86 -20.21 -6.10
C LYS A 284 -7.88 -21.36 -6.31
N LYS A 285 -7.58 -21.64 -7.57
CA LYS A 285 -6.50 -22.51 -8.04
C LYS A 285 -5.53 -21.63 -8.84
N PRO A 286 -4.48 -21.10 -8.20
CA PRO A 286 -3.54 -20.17 -8.85
C PRO A 286 -2.84 -20.77 -10.07
N TRP A 287 -2.74 -22.10 -10.13
CA TRP A 287 -2.31 -22.84 -11.30
C TRP A 287 -3.06 -24.18 -11.40
N VAL A 288 -3.37 -24.59 -12.63
CA VAL A 288 -4.09 -25.83 -12.96
C VAL A 288 -3.18 -26.80 -13.74
N ASN A 289 -2.28 -26.28 -14.56
CA ASN A 289 -1.35 -27.04 -15.40
C ASN A 289 0.00 -26.32 -15.54
N SER A 290 0.95 -26.94 -16.24
CA SER A 290 2.28 -26.40 -16.49
C SER A 290 2.31 -25.14 -17.36
N ARG A 291 1.20 -24.80 -18.02
CA ARG A 291 1.07 -23.58 -18.84
C ARG A 291 0.65 -22.35 -18.05
N GLY A 292 0.46 -22.48 -16.73
CA GLY A 292 0.10 -21.37 -15.85
C GLY A 292 -1.38 -20.97 -15.90
N HIS A 293 -2.25 -21.82 -16.45
CA HIS A 293 -3.68 -21.58 -16.43
C HIS A 293 -4.19 -21.57 -14.98
N SER A 294 -5.20 -20.76 -14.67
CA SER A 294 -5.79 -20.67 -13.34
C SER A 294 -7.31 -20.83 -13.38
N PHE A 295 -7.87 -21.21 -12.24
CA PHE A 295 -9.31 -21.37 -12.05
C PHE A 295 -9.73 -20.69 -10.75
N ASP A 296 -10.85 -20.01 -10.78
CA ASP A 296 -11.47 -19.43 -9.60
C ASP A 296 -12.97 -19.70 -9.60
N SER A 297 -13.55 -19.92 -8.42
CA SER A 297 -14.99 -20.00 -8.25
C SER A 297 -15.40 -19.26 -7.00
N SER A 298 -16.49 -18.50 -7.07
CA SER A 298 -17.05 -17.80 -5.93
C SER A 298 -18.52 -18.16 -5.76
N PHE A 299 -18.88 -18.56 -4.55
CA PHE A 299 -20.24 -18.74 -4.10
C PHE A 299 -20.57 -17.64 -3.10
N SER A 300 -21.65 -16.90 -3.32
CA SER A 300 -22.16 -15.87 -2.41
C SER A 300 -23.63 -16.15 -2.12
N LEU A 301 -24.00 -16.10 -0.85
CA LEU A 301 -25.32 -16.45 -0.35
C LEU A 301 -25.82 -15.36 0.59
N SER A 302 -27.01 -14.85 0.31
CA SER A 302 -27.80 -13.98 1.17
C SER A 302 -29.28 -14.37 1.07
N ALA A 303 -30.14 -13.80 1.91
CA ALA A 303 -31.58 -14.08 1.82
C ALA A 303 -32.18 -13.71 0.44
N PRO A 304 -31.96 -12.50 -0.11
CA PRO A 304 -32.52 -12.14 -1.41
C PRO A 304 -31.71 -12.64 -2.61
N GLU A 305 -30.40 -12.89 -2.46
CA GLU A 305 -29.52 -13.18 -3.60
C GLU A 305 -28.59 -14.38 -3.34
N GLN A 306 -28.51 -15.29 -4.32
CA GLN A 306 -27.56 -16.39 -4.36
C GLN A 306 -26.82 -16.40 -5.70
N THR A 307 -25.50 -16.31 -5.63
CA THR A 307 -24.65 -16.17 -6.83
C THR A 307 -23.55 -17.22 -6.82
N ILE A 308 -23.36 -17.90 -7.94
CA ILE A 308 -22.23 -18.78 -8.22
C ILE A 308 -21.51 -18.28 -9.46
N THR A 309 -20.18 -18.17 -9.38
CA THR A 309 -19.32 -17.83 -10.52
C THR A 309 -18.19 -18.84 -10.64
N ALA A 310 -17.76 -19.09 -11.86
CA ALA A 310 -16.60 -19.90 -12.20
C ALA A 310 -15.84 -19.24 -13.34
N GLY A 311 -14.54 -19.01 -13.15
CA GLY A 311 -13.64 -18.40 -14.11
C GLY A 311 -12.47 -19.33 -14.44
N TYR A 312 -12.13 -19.43 -15.71
CA TYR A 312 -10.92 -20.10 -16.18
C TYR A 312 -10.06 -19.12 -16.96
N ARG A 313 -8.82 -18.88 -16.50
CA ARG A 313 -7.87 -17.93 -17.09
C ARG A 313 -6.75 -18.66 -17.83
N ILE A 314 -6.44 -18.18 -19.03
CA ILE A 314 -5.43 -18.72 -19.94
C ILE A 314 -4.43 -17.62 -20.30
N PRO A 315 -3.27 -17.55 -19.64
CA PRO A 315 -2.20 -16.60 -19.98
C PRO A 315 -1.63 -16.84 -21.39
N LEU A 316 -1.31 -15.75 -22.07
CA LEU A 316 -0.64 -15.75 -23.38
C LEU A 316 0.87 -15.52 -23.23
N GLU A 317 1.56 -15.16 -24.31
CA GLU A 317 3.03 -14.97 -24.33
C GLU A 317 3.49 -13.95 -23.29
N ASP A 318 2.88 -12.76 -23.29
CA ASP A 318 2.98 -11.83 -22.16
C ASP A 318 2.05 -12.31 -21.03
N VAL A 319 2.61 -13.18 -20.19
CA VAL A 319 1.89 -13.89 -19.13
C VAL A 319 1.18 -12.94 -18.15
N LEU A 320 1.79 -11.81 -17.85
CA LEU A 320 1.28 -10.87 -16.84
C LEU A 320 0.15 -10.02 -17.42
N ASN A 321 0.33 -9.55 -18.64
CA ASN A 321 -0.53 -8.54 -19.21
C ASN A 321 -1.64 -9.11 -20.09
N ASP A 322 -1.43 -10.28 -20.69
CA ASP A 322 -2.29 -10.81 -21.73
C ASP A 322 -2.88 -12.19 -21.40
N TYR A 323 -4.21 -12.27 -21.39
CA TYR A 323 -4.90 -13.53 -21.17
C TYR A 323 -6.31 -13.59 -21.76
N TYR A 324 -6.78 -14.81 -22.03
CA TYR A 324 -8.20 -15.09 -22.21
C TYR A 324 -8.82 -15.52 -20.88
N ARG A 325 -10.11 -15.22 -20.71
CA ARG A 325 -10.93 -15.73 -19.60
C ARG A 325 -12.25 -16.25 -20.13
N ILE A 326 -12.64 -17.43 -19.64
CA ILE A 326 -13.99 -17.98 -19.81
C ILE A 326 -14.65 -17.88 -18.45
N GLN A 327 -15.78 -17.17 -18.38
CA GLN A 327 -16.50 -16.96 -17.13
C GLN A 327 -17.94 -17.43 -17.26
N TYR A 328 -18.37 -18.26 -16.31
CA TYR A 328 -19.75 -18.65 -16.14
C TYR A 328 -20.28 -18.12 -14.81
N GLY A 329 -21.50 -17.60 -14.80
CA GLY A 329 -22.16 -17.11 -13.60
C GLY A 329 -23.64 -17.48 -13.60
N MET A 330 -24.17 -17.85 -12.44
CA MET A 330 -25.61 -17.93 -12.21
C MET A 330 -25.96 -17.11 -10.99
N LYS A 331 -27.10 -16.41 -11.06
CA LYS A 331 -27.65 -15.66 -9.93
C LYS A 331 -29.14 -15.94 -9.82
N ASN A 332 -29.55 -16.33 -8.63
CA ASN A 332 -30.95 -16.42 -8.23
C ASN A 332 -31.24 -15.21 -7.34
N LEU A 333 -32.25 -14.43 -7.72
CA LEU A 333 -32.70 -13.23 -7.03
C LEU A 333 -34.16 -13.42 -6.64
N ASP A 334 -34.48 -13.20 -5.37
CA ASP A 334 -35.84 -13.05 -4.85
C ASP A 334 -35.83 -11.82 -3.94
N ASN A 335 -36.12 -10.67 -4.55
CA ASN A 335 -36.02 -9.38 -3.89
C ASN A 335 -37.20 -8.50 -4.28
N ARG A 336 -38.04 -8.16 -3.31
CA ARG A 336 -39.20 -7.26 -3.47
C ARG A 336 -40.13 -7.74 -4.60
N ASP A 337 -40.17 -6.99 -5.69
CA ASP A 337 -41.01 -7.23 -6.86
C ASP A 337 -40.27 -7.97 -7.99
N THR A 338 -39.03 -8.41 -7.73
CA THR A 338 -38.17 -9.12 -8.69
C THR A 338 -37.88 -10.53 -8.19
N LYS A 339 -38.32 -11.54 -8.95
CA LYS A 339 -37.79 -12.91 -8.83
C LYS A 339 -37.11 -13.26 -10.14
N SER A 340 -35.83 -13.62 -10.14
CA SER A 340 -35.16 -14.01 -11.37
C SER A 340 -34.09 -15.07 -11.18
N LEU A 341 -33.90 -15.86 -12.24
CA LEU A 341 -32.80 -16.80 -12.36
C LEU A 341 -32.05 -16.44 -13.65
N GLU A 342 -30.87 -15.87 -13.50
CA GLU A 342 -29.99 -15.51 -14.60
C GLU A 342 -28.83 -16.51 -14.75
N SER A 343 -28.41 -16.71 -16.00
CA SER A 343 -27.21 -17.47 -16.38
C SER A 343 -26.42 -16.68 -17.40
N ASN A 344 -25.13 -16.51 -17.12
CA ASN A 344 -24.20 -15.70 -17.89
C ASN A 344 -23.01 -16.57 -18.32
N LEU A 345 -22.71 -16.60 -19.62
CA LEU A 345 -21.47 -17.15 -20.16
C LEU A 345 -20.72 -16.06 -20.91
N ALA A 346 -19.51 -15.73 -20.48
CA ALA A 346 -18.66 -14.71 -21.10
C ALA A 346 -17.35 -15.30 -21.61
N LEU A 347 -16.98 -14.91 -22.83
CA LEU A 347 -15.66 -15.11 -23.40
C LEU A 347 -14.95 -13.76 -23.45
N GLU A 348 -13.79 -13.66 -22.80
CA GLU A 348 -13.13 -12.38 -22.54
C GLU A 348 -11.67 -12.42 -23.00
N ARG A 349 -11.19 -11.34 -23.59
CA ARG A 349 -9.78 -11.06 -23.85
C ARG A 349 -9.37 -9.84 -23.04
N HIS A 350 -8.34 -10.01 -22.21
CA HIS A 350 -7.83 -8.99 -21.30
C HIS A 350 -6.45 -8.52 -21.71
N TRP A 351 -6.20 -7.21 -21.61
CA TRP A 351 -4.89 -6.58 -21.74
C TRP A 351 -4.64 -5.67 -20.54
N VAL A 352 -3.51 -5.83 -19.86
CA VAL A 352 -3.02 -4.87 -18.86
C VAL A 352 -1.98 -3.97 -19.54
N LEU A 353 -2.22 -2.67 -19.53
CA LEU A 353 -1.35 -1.67 -20.15
C LEU A 353 -0.34 -1.14 -19.12
N ASP A 354 0.83 -0.68 -19.57
CA ASP A 354 1.93 -0.17 -18.73
C ASP A 354 1.52 0.94 -17.76
N ASN A 355 0.47 1.69 -18.11
CA ASN A 355 -0.08 2.77 -17.28
C ASN A 355 -1.11 2.29 -16.22
N GLY A 356 -1.24 0.97 -16.05
CA GLY A 356 -2.11 0.27 -15.10
C GLY A 356 -3.56 0.13 -15.56
N TRP A 357 -3.90 0.47 -16.80
CA TRP A 357 -5.24 0.26 -17.34
C TRP A 357 -5.45 -1.18 -17.82
N HIS A 358 -6.53 -1.79 -17.35
CA HIS A 358 -7.03 -3.07 -17.83
C HIS A 358 -8.09 -2.81 -18.89
N ARG A 359 -7.88 -3.33 -20.09
CA ARG A 359 -8.85 -3.33 -21.18
C ARG A 359 -9.38 -4.74 -21.37
N THR A 360 -10.69 -4.90 -21.38
CA THR A 360 -11.35 -6.19 -21.61
C THR A 360 -12.29 -6.09 -22.79
N LEU A 361 -12.09 -6.92 -23.80
CA LEU A 361 -13.07 -7.14 -24.88
C LEU A 361 -13.79 -8.46 -24.59
N PHE A 362 -15.12 -8.47 -24.63
CA PHE A 362 -15.88 -9.66 -24.29
C PHE A 362 -17.13 -9.84 -25.14
N VAL A 363 -17.62 -11.07 -25.18
CA VAL A 363 -18.98 -11.41 -25.62
C VAL A 363 -19.64 -12.19 -24.50
N ARG A 364 -20.77 -11.67 -24.00
CA ARG A 364 -21.55 -12.26 -22.92
C ARG A 364 -22.88 -12.77 -23.46
N TYR A 365 -23.18 -14.05 -23.22
CA TYR A 365 -24.50 -14.61 -23.44
C TYR A 365 -25.24 -14.66 -22.11
N LEU A 366 -26.39 -13.99 -22.04
CA LEU A 366 -27.27 -13.92 -20.88
C LEU A 366 -28.59 -14.62 -21.22
N ILE A 367 -29.06 -15.47 -20.32
CA ILE A 367 -30.44 -15.96 -20.29
C ILE A 367 -30.99 -15.66 -18.90
N GLU A 368 -32.21 -15.13 -18.84
CA GLU A 368 -32.88 -14.85 -17.58
C GLU A 368 -34.37 -15.18 -17.67
N SER A 369 -34.86 -15.98 -16.72
CA SER A 369 -36.29 -16.14 -16.46
C SER A 369 -36.66 -15.29 -15.25
N TYR A 370 -37.72 -14.48 -15.36
CA TYR A 370 -38.02 -13.50 -14.32
C TYR A 370 -39.52 -13.18 -14.16
N GLU A 371 -39.89 -12.86 -12.93
CA GLU A 371 -41.10 -12.16 -12.52
C GLU A 371 -40.67 -10.74 -12.08
N GLN A 372 -41.14 -9.70 -12.75
CA GLN A 372 -40.90 -8.28 -12.40
C GLN A 372 -42.22 -7.54 -12.30
N GLY A 373 -42.70 -7.30 -11.08
CA GLY A 373 -44.03 -6.75 -10.84
C GLY A 373 -45.10 -7.64 -11.48
N LEU A 374 -45.80 -7.12 -12.49
CA LEU A 374 -46.82 -7.88 -13.23
C LEU A 374 -46.29 -8.65 -14.46
N GLN A 375 -45.00 -8.51 -14.78
CA GLN A 375 -44.37 -9.17 -15.92
C GLN A 375 -43.83 -10.53 -15.48
N ASP A 376 -44.18 -11.60 -16.20
CA ASP A 376 -43.59 -12.94 -16.06
C ASP A 376 -43.12 -13.37 -17.45
N ASP A 377 -41.80 -13.46 -17.64
CA ASP A 377 -41.20 -13.63 -18.96
C ASP A 377 -39.82 -14.32 -18.88
N SER A 378 -39.29 -14.67 -20.07
CA SER A 378 -37.92 -15.14 -20.23
C SER A 378 -37.26 -14.39 -21.37
N ALA A 379 -36.02 -13.94 -21.17
CA ALA A 379 -35.29 -13.16 -22.15
C ALA A 379 -33.86 -13.65 -22.29
N GLN A 380 -33.30 -13.48 -23.49
CA GLN A 380 -31.91 -13.80 -23.79
C GLN A 380 -31.22 -12.66 -24.54
N PHE A 381 -29.92 -12.52 -24.30
CA PHE A 381 -29.10 -11.47 -24.88
C PHE A 381 -27.72 -11.99 -25.25
N VAL A 382 -27.23 -11.60 -26.42
CA VAL A 382 -25.82 -11.68 -26.78
C VAL A 382 -25.27 -10.27 -26.78
N LEU A 383 -24.32 -10.03 -25.87
CA LEU A 383 -23.79 -8.72 -25.54
C LEU A 383 -22.29 -8.70 -25.80
N PRO A 384 -21.84 -8.40 -27.03
CA PRO A 384 -20.50 -7.88 -27.24
C PRO A 384 -20.30 -6.60 -26.41
N GLY A 385 -19.14 -6.49 -25.76
CA GLY A 385 -18.82 -5.34 -24.94
C GLY A 385 -17.34 -5.09 -24.79
N ILE A 386 -17.02 -3.89 -24.33
CA ILE A 386 -15.67 -3.45 -23.98
C ILE A 386 -15.69 -2.78 -22.62
N SER A 387 -14.70 -3.11 -21.79
CA SER A 387 -14.49 -2.51 -20.48
C SER A 387 -13.09 -1.93 -20.37
N PHE A 388 -12.99 -0.74 -19.78
CA PHE A 388 -11.75 -0.10 -19.38
C PHE A 388 -11.79 0.08 -17.88
N SER A 389 -10.79 -0.41 -17.16
CA SER A 389 -10.71 -0.21 -15.72
C SER A 389 -9.29 0.05 -15.26
N ARG A 390 -9.13 0.77 -14.16
CA ARG A 390 -7.84 0.97 -13.51
C ARG A 390 -8.04 1.03 -12.02
N SER A 391 -7.19 0.31 -11.28
CA SER A 391 -7.15 0.35 -9.82
C SER A 391 -5.73 0.62 -9.37
N ARG A 392 -5.56 1.62 -8.50
CA ARG A 392 -4.28 1.96 -7.87
C ARG A 392 -4.52 2.06 -6.38
N ILE A 393 -3.77 1.32 -5.58
CA ILE A 393 -3.92 1.30 -4.13
C ILE A 393 -2.51 1.36 -3.52
N ARG A 394 -2.35 2.14 -2.45
CA ARG A 394 -1.12 2.20 -1.66
C ARG A 394 -1.45 1.98 -0.19
N GLY A 395 -0.73 1.05 0.43
CA GLY A 395 -0.91 0.67 1.84
C GLY A 395 -1.51 -0.73 1.99
N GLY A 396 -1.87 -1.08 3.23
CA GLY A 396 -2.42 -2.38 3.58
C GLY A 396 -3.94 -2.47 3.39
N SER A 397 -4.58 -3.25 4.25
CA SER A 397 -6.02 -3.57 4.20
C SER A 397 -6.95 -2.35 4.34
N MET A 398 -6.47 -1.25 4.93
CA MET A 398 -7.16 0.03 5.02
C MET A 398 -6.28 1.13 4.40
N PRO A 399 -6.28 1.28 3.06
CA PRO A 399 -5.36 2.16 2.36
C PRO A 399 -5.70 3.64 2.57
N MET A 400 -4.68 4.49 2.72
CA MET A 400 -4.83 5.96 2.83
C MET A 400 -4.82 6.66 1.46
N TRP A 401 -4.41 5.95 0.41
CA TRP A 401 -4.44 6.45 -0.94
C TRP A 401 -4.88 5.35 -1.90
N GLY A 402 -5.82 5.67 -2.76
CA GLY A 402 -6.17 4.80 -3.87
C GLY A 402 -7.19 5.43 -4.80
N ASP A 403 -7.28 4.91 -6.02
CA ASP A 403 -8.38 5.21 -6.90
C ASP A 403 -8.72 4.01 -7.79
N ARG A 404 -10.01 3.83 -8.02
CA ARG A 404 -10.59 2.87 -8.94
C ARG A 404 -11.44 3.61 -9.94
N GLN A 405 -11.31 3.28 -11.21
CA GLN A 405 -12.10 3.85 -12.30
C GLN A 405 -12.52 2.71 -13.23
N SER A 406 -13.74 2.75 -13.74
CA SER A 406 -14.23 1.79 -14.72
C SER A 406 -15.25 2.40 -15.67
N LEU A 407 -15.22 1.96 -16.92
CA LEU A 407 -16.23 2.25 -17.94
C LEU A 407 -16.46 0.97 -18.75
N THR A 408 -17.72 0.55 -18.84
CA THR A 408 -18.15 -0.61 -19.62
C THR A 408 -19.21 -0.21 -20.61
N ILE A 409 -19.09 -0.71 -21.83
CA ILE A 409 -20.04 -0.52 -22.93
C ILE A 409 -20.47 -1.91 -23.41
N GLU A 410 -21.77 -2.15 -23.47
CA GLU A 410 -22.38 -3.37 -24.01
C GLU A 410 -23.38 -3.02 -25.11
N TYR A 411 -23.49 -3.89 -26.12
CA TYR A 411 -24.46 -3.73 -27.21
C TYR A 411 -25.22 -5.03 -27.43
N GLY A 412 -26.56 -4.97 -27.44
CA GLY A 412 -27.44 -6.08 -27.83
C GLY A 412 -28.18 -5.75 -29.11
N ASP A 413 -28.33 -6.73 -30.01
CA ASP A 413 -29.12 -6.58 -31.25
C ASP A 413 -29.96 -7.84 -31.54
N PRO A 414 -31.24 -7.67 -31.95
CA PRO A 414 -32.09 -8.79 -32.34
C PRO A 414 -31.56 -9.65 -33.48
N SER A 415 -30.70 -9.10 -34.33
CA SER A 415 -30.06 -9.85 -35.43
C SER A 415 -29.15 -10.99 -34.94
N VAL A 416 -28.71 -10.95 -33.69
CA VAL A 416 -27.84 -11.95 -33.06
C VAL A 416 -28.45 -12.58 -31.81
N ILE A 417 -29.79 -12.62 -31.73
CA ILE A 417 -30.66 -13.26 -30.71
C ILE A 417 -31.08 -12.42 -29.50
N SER A 418 -30.68 -11.15 -29.39
CA SER A 418 -31.09 -10.32 -28.25
C SER A 418 -32.57 -9.91 -28.34
N GLU A 419 -33.31 -9.91 -27.22
CA GLU A 419 -34.75 -9.58 -27.24
C GLU A 419 -35.07 -8.15 -27.74
N THR A 420 -34.15 -7.21 -27.52
CA THR A 420 -34.28 -5.83 -27.99
C THR A 420 -32.91 -5.25 -28.32
N ARG A 421 -32.91 -4.20 -29.16
CA ARG A 421 -31.70 -3.41 -29.39
C ARG A 421 -31.42 -2.54 -28.19
N VAL A 422 -30.23 -2.64 -27.63
CA VAL A 422 -29.81 -1.86 -26.46
C VAL A 422 -28.33 -1.51 -26.53
N THR A 423 -28.00 -0.26 -26.21
CA THR A 423 -26.64 0.14 -25.84
C THR A 423 -26.61 0.47 -24.36
N ARG A 424 -25.79 -0.25 -23.59
CA ARG A 424 -25.67 -0.12 -22.14
C ARG A 424 -24.32 0.46 -21.78
N LEU A 425 -24.31 1.57 -21.05
CA LEU A 425 -23.11 2.23 -20.54
C LEU A 425 -23.12 2.15 -19.02
N ILE A 426 -22.01 1.71 -18.42
CA ILE A 426 -21.84 1.64 -16.96
C ILE A 426 -20.50 2.28 -16.62
N GLY A 427 -20.50 3.27 -15.73
CA GLY A 427 -19.29 3.97 -15.29
C GLY A 427 -19.22 4.04 -13.76
N GLY A 428 -18.01 4.01 -13.23
CA GLY A 428 -17.80 4.11 -11.79
C GLY A 428 -16.43 4.68 -11.43
N MET A 429 -16.36 5.43 -10.35
CA MET A 429 -15.12 5.90 -9.75
C MET A 429 -15.17 5.85 -8.22
N THR A 430 -14.07 5.43 -7.61
CA THR A 430 -13.85 5.49 -6.16
C THR A 430 -12.49 6.09 -5.89
N TRP A 431 -12.41 7.10 -5.03
CA TRP A 431 -11.19 7.81 -4.68
C TRP A 431 -11.01 7.79 -3.17
N ILE A 432 -9.82 7.43 -2.72
CA ILE A 432 -9.44 7.41 -1.31
C ILE A 432 -8.25 8.35 -1.13
N ARG A 433 -8.37 9.34 -0.25
CA ARG A 433 -7.31 10.31 0.04
C ARG A 433 -7.17 10.53 1.54
N GLY A 434 -5.95 10.39 2.04
CA GLY A 434 -5.57 10.67 3.41
C GLY A 434 -4.87 12.02 3.56
N ILE A 435 -5.06 12.68 4.70
CA ILE A 435 -4.29 13.86 5.12
C ILE A 435 -3.67 13.54 6.49
N GLY A 436 -2.33 13.51 6.54
CA GLY A 436 -1.63 12.91 7.67
C GLY A 436 -2.04 11.45 7.90
N ASP A 437 -1.91 10.99 9.15
CA ASP A 437 -2.18 9.59 9.50
C ASP A 437 -3.60 9.33 10.04
N ASN A 438 -4.37 10.41 10.28
CA ASN A 438 -5.62 10.34 11.04
C ASN A 438 -6.85 10.76 10.24
N HIS A 439 -6.71 11.41 9.09
CA HIS A 439 -7.84 11.89 8.30
C HIS A 439 -7.90 11.14 6.98
N ARG A 440 -9.06 10.59 6.65
CA ARG A 440 -9.27 9.80 5.42
C ARG A 440 -10.61 10.14 4.79
N GLY A 441 -10.59 10.53 3.52
CA GLY A 441 -11.79 10.77 2.72
C GLY A 441 -11.96 9.68 1.67
N ILE A 442 -13.21 9.25 1.47
CA ILE A 442 -13.63 8.39 0.37
C ILE A 442 -14.70 9.13 -0.42
N PHE A 443 -14.49 9.20 -1.74
CA PHE A 443 -15.50 9.68 -2.66
C PHE A 443 -15.84 8.56 -3.65
N ARG A 444 -17.12 8.30 -3.86
CA ARG A 444 -17.63 7.31 -4.81
C ARG A 444 -18.66 7.96 -5.72
N MET A 445 -18.64 7.60 -7.00
CA MET A 445 -19.63 8.00 -7.98
C MET A 445 -19.83 6.86 -8.97
N ASP A 446 -21.07 6.42 -9.15
CA ASP A 446 -21.46 5.41 -10.13
C ASP A 446 -22.57 5.95 -11.02
N GLY A 447 -22.61 5.48 -12.26
CA GLY A 447 -23.65 5.85 -13.21
C GLY A 447 -23.88 4.77 -14.26
N GLY A 448 -25.09 4.76 -14.81
CA GLY A 448 -25.50 3.79 -15.81
C GLY A 448 -26.57 4.35 -16.74
N ALA A 449 -26.55 3.90 -17.99
CA ALA A 449 -27.53 4.30 -19.00
C ALA A 449 -27.84 3.15 -19.95
N ASN A 450 -29.12 2.86 -20.13
CA ASN A 450 -29.64 1.91 -21.11
C ASN A 450 -30.36 2.68 -22.22
N PHE A 451 -29.74 2.77 -23.39
CA PHE A 451 -30.40 3.24 -24.61
C PHE A 451 -31.04 2.05 -25.33
N ALA A 452 -32.24 1.67 -24.88
CA ALA A 452 -32.99 0.55 -25.42
C ALA A 452 -34.19 1.01 -26.28
N GLU A 453 -34.45 0.32 -27.38
CA GLU A 453 -35.64 0.55 -28.21
C GLU A 453 -36.92 0.14 -27.46
N GLU A 454 -36.90 -1.01 -26.77
CA GLU A 454 -38.02 -1.53 -25.97
C GLU A 454 -37.56 -1.85 -24.54
N PHE A 455 -37.64 -0.87 -23.64
CA PHE A 455 -37.16 -1.02 -22.24
C PHE A 455 -37.82 -2.17 -21.48
N ASN A 456 -39.11 -2.42 -21.73
CA ASN A 456 -39.88 -3.50 -21.12
C ASN A 456 -39.40 -4.91 -21.54
N LYS A 457 -38.64 -5.03 -22.64
CA LYS A 457 -38.02 -6.28 -23.06
C LYS A 457 -36.65 -6.53 -22.42
N LEU A 458 -36.06 -5.53 -21.76
CA LEU A 458 -34.83 -5.75 -21.00
C LEU A 458 -35.13 -6.62 -19.78
N SER A 459 -34.34 -7.66 -19.55
CA SER A 459 -34.43 -8.43 -18.31
C SER A 459 -34.10 -7.56 -17.09
N PRO A 460 -34.64 -7.85 -15.89
CA PRO A 460 -34.36 -7.11 -14.66
C PRO A 460 -32.87 -6.96 -14.35
N SER A 461 -32.04 -7.97 -14.62
CA SER A 461 -30.58 -7.88 -14.46
C SER A 461 -29.90 -6.79 -15.31
N LEU A 462 -30.54 -6.40 -16.42
CA LEU A 462 -30.10 -5.33 -17.30
C LEU A 462 -30.79 -4.00 -16.99
N ARG A 463 -31.65 -3.91 -15.97
CA ARG A 463 -32.24 -2.65 -15.49
C ARG A 463 -31.39 -2.09 -14.34
N PHE A 464 -31.68 -0.88 -13.89
CA PHE A 464 -31.00 -0.29 -12.74
C PHE A 464 -31.94 -0.08 -11.56
N PHE A 465 -31.41 -0.32 -10.36
CA PHE A 465 -32.07 -0.10 -9.09
C PHE A 465 -31.06 0.56 -8.13
N ALA A 466 -31.51 1.52 -7.33
CA ALA A 466 -30.70 2.19 -6.31
C ALA A 466 -31.13 1.79 -4.89
N GLY A 467 -30.26 2.04 -3.92
CA GLY A 467 -30.47 1.68 -2.50
C GLY A 467 -29.62 0.49 -2.04
N GLY A 468 -29.20 0.52 -0.77
CA GLY A 468 -28.36 -0.51 -0.14
C GLY A 468 -26.98 0.02 0.28
N ASP A 469 -26.21 -0.85 0.94
CA ASP A 469 -24.98 -0.50 1.69
C ASP A 469 -23.83 0.10 0.86
N ASN A 470 -23.71 -0.28 -0.42
CA ASN A 470 -22.67 0.19 -1.32
C ASN A 470 -23.21 1.08 -2.47
N ASN A 471 -24.44 1.57 -2.35
CA ASN A 471 -25.11 2.39 -3.37
C ASN A 471 -25.69 3.67 -2.75
N LEU A 472 -26.69 3.55 -1.89
CA LEU A 472 -27.37 4.67 -1.24
C LEU A 472 -27.86 4.22 0.14
N ARG A 473 -27.04 4.46 1.17
CA ARG A 473 -27.29 4.01 2.54
C ARG A 473 -28.48 4.72 3.16
N GLY A 474 -29.19 4.03 4.04
CA GLY A 474 -30.44 4.51 4.64
C GLY A 474 -31.69 4.12 3.84
N TYR A 475 -31.52 3.50 2.67
CA TYR A 475 -32.59 2.91 1.87
C TYR A 475 -32.33 1.41 1.75
N GLY A 476 -33.40 0.61 1.65
CA GLY A 476 -33.25 -0.83 1.47
C GLY A 476 -32.60 -1.19 0.13
N TYR A 477 -31.94 -2.34 0.09
CA TYR A 477 -31.37 -2.92 -1.12
C TYR A 477 -32.35 -2.87 -2.31
N GLU A 478 -31.90 -2.26 -3.41
CA GLU A 478 -32.63 -2.11 -4.68
C GLU A 478 -34.07 -1.58 -4.53
N SER A 479 -34.30 -0.70 -3.56
CA SER A 479 -35.64 -0.18 -3.25
C SER A 479 -36.07 1.04 -4.07
N ILE A 480 -35.15 1.67 -4.79
CA ILE A 480 -35.38 2.90 -5.56
C ILE A 480 -35.36 2.56 -7.05
N SER A 481 -36.51 2.71 -7.70
CA SER A 481 -36.68 2.73 -9.16
C SER A 481 -38.09 3.26 -9.51
N PRO A 482 -38.40 3.51 -10.79
CA PRO A 482 -39.77 3.77 -11.23
C PRO A 482 -40.70 2.62 -10.89
N LYS A 483 -41.99 2.93 -10.76
CA LYS A 483 -43.04 1.97 -10.42
C LYS A 483 -44.08 1.89 -11.51
N ASP A 484 -44.69 0.71 -11.67
CA ASP A 484 -45.84 0.53 -12.56
C ASP A 484 -47.15 1.00 -11.91
N SER A 485 -48.27 0.82 -12.62
CA SER A 485 -49.61 1.20 -12.13
C SER A 485 -50.08 0.42 -10.89
N SER A 486 -49.46 -0.72 -10.58
CA SER A 486 -49.74 -1.50 -9.37
C SER A 486 -48.91 -1.04 -8.17
N GLY A 487 -47.90 -0.20 -8.41
CA GLY A 487 -46.95 0.26 -7.41
C GLY A 487 -45.70 -0.62 -7.27
N ALA A 488 -45.57 -1.66 -8.11
CA ALA A 488 -44.40 -2.54 -8.14
C ALA A 488 -43.22 -1.85 -8.83
N LEU A 489 -42.01 -2.11 -8.36
CA LEU A 489 -40.77 -1.61 -8.96
C LEU A 489 -40.58 -2.20 -10.35
N THR A 490 -40.22 -1.37 -11.35
CA THR A 490 -39.97 -1.83 -12.72
C THR A 490 -38.50 -1.87 -13.09
N GLY A 491 -37.63 -1.25 -12.28
CA GLY A 491 -36.27 -0.91 -12.67
C GLY A 491 -36.23 0.31 -13.59
N ALA A 492 -35.02 0.85 -13.75
CA ALA A 492 -34.78 2.12 -14.45
C ALA A 492 -33.88 2.00 -15.69
N LYS A 493 -34.01 2.96 -16.60
CA LYS A 493 -33.12 3.18 -17.75
C LYS A 493 -31.78 3.79 -17.34
N TYR A 494 -31.80 4.66 -16.33
CA TYR A 494 -30.64 5.41 -15.88
C TYR A 494 -30.43 5.25 -14.38
N ILE A 495 -29.19 5.33 -13.94
CA ILE A 495 -28.82 5.43 -12.53
C ILE A 495 -27.69 6.43 -12.38
N ALA A 496 -27.73 7.20 -11.31
CA ALA A 496 -26.63 8.05 -10.90
C ALA A 496 -26.58 8.08 -9.37
N THR A 497 -25.43 7.70 -8.80
CA THR A 497 -25.22 7.72 -7.35
C THR A 497 -23.87 8.34 -7.02
N SER A 498 -23.80 8.99 -5.86
CA SER A 498 -22.59 9.56 -5.32
C SER A 498 -22.58 9.43 -3.80
N SER A 499 -21.41 9.16 -3.24
CA SER A 499 -21.20 9.04 -1.79
C SER A 499 -19.93 9.79 -1.41
N LEU A 500 -20.04 10.61 -0.37
CA LEU A 500 -18.90 11.23 0.30
C LEU A 500 -18.81 10.68 1.72
N GLU A 501 -17.66 10.10 2.07
CA GLU A 501 -17.39 9.58 3.40
C GLU A 501 -16.11 10.19 3.96
N TYR A 502 -16.18 10.66 5.20
CA TYR A 502 -15.04 11.14 5.97
C TYR A 502 -14.82 10.23 7.16
N GLN A 503 -13.58 9.79 7.35
CA GLN A 503 -13.15 8.92 8.44
C GLN A 503 -12.04 9.61 9.24
N TYR A 504 -12.14 9.53 10.56
CA TYR A 504 -11.15 10.04 11.50
C TYR A 504 -10.65 8.95 12.43
N ARG A 505 -9.34 8.79 12.55
CA ARG A 505 -8.69 7.83 13.43
C ARG A 505 -8.81 8.29 14.88
N VAL A 506 -9.66 7.63 15.65
CA VAL A 506 -9.95 8.01 17.04
C VAL A 506 -8.87 7.45 17.96
N TYR A 507 -8.54 6.17 17.82
CA TYR A 507 -7.55 5.49 18.66
C TYR A 507 -7.07 4.19 18.02
N GLY A 508 -5.76 3.95 18.00
CA GLY A 508 -5.20 2.68 17.51
C GLY A 508 -5.71 2.36 16.11
N ASN A 509 -6.43 1.25 15.92
CA ASN A 509 -6.98 0.86 14.62
C ASN A 509 -8.47 1.21 14.44
N TRP A 510 -9.03 2.05 15.31
CA TRP A 510 -10.44 2.44 15.31
C TRP A 510 -10.63 3.82 14.69
N TRP A 511 -11.60 3.90 13.77
CA TRP A 511 -11.98 5.12 13.09
C TRP A 511 -13.47 5.39 13.27
N GLY A 512 -13.82 6.65 13.48
CA GLY A 512 -15.18 7.13 13.29
C GLY A 512 -15.39 7.53 11.84
N ALA A 513 -16.59 7.34 11.31
CA ALA A 513 -16.96 7.69 9.95
C ALA A 513 -18.24 8.56 9.94
N LEU A 514 -18.29 9.50 9.01
CA LEU A 514 -19.47 10.29 8.64
C LEU A 514 -19.65 10.15 7.14
N PHE A 515 -20.88 9.96 6.68
CA PHE A 515 -21.13 9.84 5.24
C PHE A 515 -22.41 10.53 4.79
N TYR A 516 -22.44 10.88 3.51
CA TYR A 516 -23.55 11.46 2.81
C TYR A 516 -23.65 10.87 1.40
N ASP A 517 -24.77 10.22 1.12
CA ASP A 517 -25.06 9.53 -0.12
C ASP A 517 -26.21 10.24 -0.85
N VAL A 518 -26.11 10.36 -2.17
CA VAL A 518 -27.15 10.97 -3.01
C VAL A 518 -27.25 10.20 -4.30
N GLY A 519 -28.46 9.93 -4.76
CA GLY A 519 -28.65 9.30 -6.06
C GLY A 519 -30.08 8.93 -6.36
N ASP A 520 -30.27 8.38 -7.56
CA ASP A 520 -31.57 7.93 -8.03
C ASP A 520 -31.40 6.92 -9.17
N ALA A 521 -32.45 6.11 -9.38
CA ALA A 521 -32.64 5.28 -10.55
C ALA A 521 -33.93 5.72 -11.26
N PHE A 522 -33.81 6.23 -12.48
CA PHE A 522 -34.88 6.98 -13.18
C PHE A 522 -35.01 6.64 -14.67
N ASN A 523 -36.17 6.99 -15.25
CA ASN A 523 -36.45 6.82 -16.68
C ASN A 523 -36.44 8.14 -17.46
N ASP A 524 -36.93 9.22 -16.84
CA ASP A 524 -37.11 10.53 -17.50
C ASP A 524 -36.53 11.64 -16.61
N GLU A 525 -37.27 12.05 -15.57
CA GLU A 525 -36.83 13.05 -14.59
C GLU A 525 -36.13 12.38 -13.39
N ILE A 526 -35.08 13.02 -12.88
CA ILE A 526 -34.32 12.57 -11.72
C ILE A 526 -34.99 13.04 -10.42
N ASP A 527 -35.22 12.14 -9.48
CA ASP A 527 -35.77 12.37 -8.14
C ASP A 527 -34.74 11.96 -7.08
N LEU A 528 -33.79 12.85 -6.82
CA LEU A 528 -32.64 12.59 -5.94
C LEU A 528 -33.08 12.20 -4.53
N LYS A 529 -32.68 10.99 -4.12
CA LYS A 529 -32.78 10.49 -2.75
C LYS A 529 -31.48 10.72 -2.00
N ARG A 530 -31.58 11.06 -0.70
CA ARG A 530 -30.43 11.44 0.12
C ARG A 530 -30.35 10.57 1.36
N GLY A 531 -29.19 9.98 1.59
CA GLY A 531 -28.84 9.21 2.76
C GLY A 531 -27.75 9.90 3.57
N ALA A 532 -27.81 9.87 4.89
CA ALA A 532 -26.74 10.38 5.75
C ALA A 532 -26.54 9.47 6.94
N GLY A 533 -25.32 9.39 7.46
CA GLY A 533 -25.08 8.55 8.62
C GLY A 533 -23.71 8.64 9.23
N VAL A 534 -23.55 7.81 10.26
CA VAL A 534 -22.33 7.68 11.04
C VAL A 534 -21.91 6.22 11.09
N GLY A 535 -20.63 5.97 11.24
CA GLY A 535 -20.11 4.61 11.28
C GLY A 535 -18.86 4.45 12.14
N VAL A 536 -18.54 3.19 12.41
CA VAL A 536 -17.30 2.76 13.03
C VAL A 536 -16.54 1.92 12.02
N ARG A 537 -15.23 2.13 11.92
CA ARG A 537 -14.31 1.28 11.17
C ARG A 537 -13.27 0.70 12.11
N TRP A 538 -12.95 -0.58 11.92
CA TRP A 538 -11.83 -1.21 12.60
C TRP A 538 -10.91 -1.86 11.58
N ALA A 539 -9.67 -1.38 11.52
CA ALA A 539 -8.60 -2.04 10.75
C ALA A 539 -8.14 -3.28 11.51
N SER A 540 -8.92 -4.37 11.39
CA SER A 540 -8.61 -5.64 12.04
C SER A 540 -7.47 -6.37 11.33
N PRO A 541 -6.79 -7.33 12.01
CA PRO A 541 -5.75 -8.15 11.38
C PRO A 541 -6.20 -8.94 10.15
N VAL A 542 -7.50 -9.17 10.00
CA VAL A 542 -8.09 -9.97 8.90
C VAL A 542 -8.79 -9.12 7.83
N GLY A 543 -8.74 -7.79 7.94
CA GLY A 543 -9.38 -6.85 7.01
C GLY A 543 -10.20 -5.75 7.71
N PRO A 544 -10.66 -4.72 6.98
CA PRO A 544 -11.48 -3.67 7.58
C PRO A 544 -12.88 -4.20 7.95
N VAL A 545 -13.34 -3.80 9.13
CA VAL A 545 -14.71 -4.03 9.61
C VAL A 545 -15.44 -2.70 9.57
N ARG A 546 -16.67 -2.71 9.03
CA ARG A 546 -17.54 -1.53 8.94
C ARG A 546 -18.85 -1.79 9.67
N LEU A 547 -19.25 -0.84 10.52
CA LEU A 547 -20.58 -0.78 11.11
C LEU A 547 -21.14 0.62 10.82
N ASP A 548 -22.24 0.69 10.08
CA ASP A 548 -22.88 1.93 9.66
C ASP A 548 -24.31 2.03 10.19
N PHE A 549 -24.66 3.24 10.62
CA PHE A 549 -26.00 3.65 11.01
C PHE A 549 -26.44 4.76 10.07
N ALA A 550 -27.41 4.47 9.21
CA ALA A 550 -27.77 5.31 8.09
C ALA A 550 -29.25 5.72 8.14
N TRP A 551 -29.52 6.97 7.79
CA TRP A 551 -30.85 7.55 7.68
C TRP A 551 -31.15 8.00 6.25
N GLY A 552 -32.23 7.49 5.66
CA GLY A 552 -32.80 7.99 4.41
C GLY A 552 -33.62 9.25 4.67
N LEU A 553 -33.11 10.41 4.23
CA LEU A 553 -33.70 11.72 4.50
C LEU A 553 -34.98 11.98 3.71
N ASP A 554 -35.16 11.26 2.61
CA ASP A 554 -36.34 11.31 1.75
C ASP A 554 -37.08 9.95 1.74
N ALA A 555 -36.79 9.09 2.73
CA ALA A 555 -37.42 7.78 2.85
C ALA A 555 -38.86 7.91 3.38
N THR A 556 -39.69 6.92 3.07
CA THR A 556 -41.06 6.85 3.60
C THR A 556 -41.05 6.64 5.11
N PRO A 557 -41.98 7.27 5.86
CA PRO A 557 -42.09 7.09 7.30
C PRO A 557 -42.10 5.63 7.74
N GLY A 558 -41.19 5.25 8.65
CA GLY A 558 -41.03 3.88 9.16
C GLY A 558 -39.93 3.05 8.48
N ASP A 559 -39.34 3.52 7.37
CA ASP A 559 -38.25 2.82 6.66
C ASP A 559 -36.93 3.62 6.64
N GLU A 560 -36.84 4.69 7.43
CA GLU A 560 -35.77 5.68 7.31
C GLU A 560 -34.44 5.19 7.85
N PHE A 561 -34.40 4.16 8.72
CA PHE A 561 -33.18 3.77 9.42
C PHE A 561 -32.68 2.38 9.02
N LYS A 562 -31.38 2.29 8.69
CA LYS A 562 -30.69 1.05 8.31
C LYS A 562 -29.41 0.86 9.09
N ILE A 563 -29.09 -0.40 9.39
CA ILE A 563 -27.82 -0.81 9.98
C ILE A 563 -27.10 -1.74 9.01
N HIS A 564 -25.84 -1.44 8.72
CA HIS A 564 -25.01 -2.26 7.84
C HIS A 564 -23.74 -2.70 8.56
N PHE A 565 -23.45 -4.00 8.50
CA PHE A 565 -22.23 -4.61 9.02
C PHE A 565 -21.50 -5.38 7.92
N THR A 566 -20.22 -5.06 7.72
CA THR A 566 -19.38 -5.70 6.70
C THR A 566 -18.03 -6.07 7.27
N LEU A 567 -17.59 -7.30 7.03
CA LEU A 567 -16.21 -7.74 7.20
C LEU A 567 -15.63 -8.09 5.83
N GLY A 568 -14.60 -7.36 5.41
CA GLY A 568 -13.98 -7.55 4.09
C GLY A 568 -13.55 -6.23 3.45
N PRO A 569 -12.79 -6.28 2.34
CA PRO A 569 -12.21 -5.09 1.72
C PRO A 569 -13.26 -4.04 1.30
N GLU A 570 -12.86 -2.77 1.30
CA GLU A 570 -13.70 -1.62 0.89
C GLU A 570 -13.79 -1.45 -0.65
N LEU A 571 -12.99 -2.19 -1.44
CA LEU A 571 -12.80 -2.04 -2.90
C LEU A 571 -12.89 -3.34 -3.70
#